data_AF-A0A1R1SN93-F1
#
_entry.id   AF-A0A1R1SN93-F1
#
_cell.length_a   1.000
_cell.length_b   1.000
_cell.length_c   1.000
_cell.angle_alpha   90.00
_cell.angle_beta   90.00
_cell.angle_gamma   90.00
#
_symmetry.space_group_name_H-M   'P 1'
#
loop_
_entity.id
_entity.type
_entity.pdbx_description
1 polymer ?
#
loop_
_entity_poly.entity_id
_entity_poly.type
_entity_poly.pdbx_seq_one_letter_code
_entity_poly.pdbx_strand_id
1 'polypeptide(L)'
;AGWLEPSRLEAAAQDPEPGQLRDATGYPVALRASELPARTLAAVARDERRLRTLSKVLSDPGGTAASAHAAMVRALSTSWRGDPAAARSYRRGVSRYLSASIDSVRLVPKSTVTVAGQSATIPVTVDNGLQQDLTGVELRVSSSRPERLDAVDRAVGVRASRAVSRTVRVRVRAHANGPVRLTARLHTSADGKPWGRPITFTAEVRSVPSGAVAFVAGGVGLIALAATFRLRRARARDGGAPDAGG
;
A
#
# COMPACT_ATOMS: atom_id res chain seq x y z
N ALA A 1 6.58 4.97 -62.57
CA ALA A 1 6.13 5.46 -61.25
C ALA A 1 6.25 4.30 -60.27
N GLY A 2 6.77 4.51 -59.06
CA GLY A 2 6.81 3.45 -58.04
C GLY A 2 8.14 3.40 -57.29
N TRP A 3 8.46 4.44 -56.53
CA TRP A 3 9.62 4.41 -55.62
C TRP A 3 9.25 3.95 -54.21
N LEU A 4 7.95 3.90 -53.89
CA LEU A 4 7.44 3.44 -52.60
C LEU A 4 6.03 2.86 -52.78
N GLU A 5 5.77 1.72 -52.14
CA GLU A 5 4.45 1.11 -52.03
C GLU A 5 3.95 1.29 -50.59
N PRO A 6 2.79 1.94 -50.36
CA PRO A 6 2.28 2.17 -49.02
C PRO A 6 1.93 0.84 -48.35
N SER A 7 2.51 0.56 -47.18
CA SER A 7 2.11 -0.58 -46.34
C SER A 7 1.38 -0.11 -45.08
N ARG A 8 0.59 -1.01 -44.50
CA ARG A 8 -0.02 -0.78 -43.19
C ARG A 8 1.02 -1.00 -42.09
N LEU A 9 1.02 -0.14 -41.07
CA LEU A 9 1.98 -0.20 -39.97
C LEU A 9 1.96 -1.55 -39.25
N GLU A 10 0.78 -2.17 -39.15
CA GLU A 10 0.58 -3.47 -38.53
C GLU A 10 1.28 -4.59 -39.32
N ALA A 11 1.26 -4.51 -40.64
CA ALA A 11 1.95 -5.48 -41.50
C ALA A 11 3.48 -5.33 -41.40
N ALA A 12 3.97 -4.09 -41.33
CA ALA A 12 5.40 -3.81 -41.15
C ALA A 12 5.93 -4.23 -39.76
N ALA A 13 5.06 -4.30 -38.74
CA ALA A 13 5.45 -4.69 -37.39
C ALA A 13 5.50 -6.22 -37.18
N GLN A 14 4.89 -7.01 -38.06
CA GLN A 14 4.84 -8.48 -37.95
C GLN A 14 6.15 -9.15 -38.35
N ASP A 15 6.88 -8.56 -39.30
CA ASP A 15 8.16 -9.07 -39.78
C ASP A 15 9.23 -7.96 -39.76
N PRO A 16 9.75 -7.62 -38.57
CA PRO A 16 10.72 -6.55 -38.44
C PRO A 16 12.08 -7.00 -39.00
N GLU A 17 12.31 -6.70 -40.28
CA GLU A 17 13.64 -6.78 -40.89
C GLU A 17 14.63 -5.87 -40.12
N PRO A 18 15.75 -6.39 -39.59
CA PRO A 18 16.80 -5.56 -39.01
C PRO A 18 17.37 -4.64 -40.09
N GLY A 19 16.85 -3.42 -40.16
CA GLY A 19 17.33 -2.44 -41.13
C GLY A 19 18.82 -2.17 -40.93
N GLN A 20 19.64 -2.48 -41.94
CA GLN A 20 20.98 -1.90 -42.03
C GLN A 20 20.79 -0.39 -42.21
N LEU A 21 21.17 0.38 -41.20
CA LEU A 21 21.28 1.83 -41.33
C LEU A 21 22.27 2.09 -42.47
N ARG A 22 21.76 2.61 -43.60
CA ARG A 22 22.62 3.10 -44.68
C ARG A 22 23.62 4.08 -44.08
N ASP A 23 24.87 3.95 -44.50
CA ASP A 23 25.96 4.80 -44.05
C ASP A 23 25.50 6.26 -44.14
N ALA A 24 25.52 6.97 -43.01
CA ALA A 24 24.83 8.25 -42.86
C ALA A 24 25.59 9.41 -43.56
N THR A 25 26.44 9.08 -44.52
CA THR A 25 27.38 9.93 -45.24
C THR A 25 26.71 11.07 -46.02
N GLY A 26 25.40 10.97 -46.29
CA GLY A 26 24.59 12.04 -46.90
C GLY A 26 23.74 12.87 -45.93
N TYR A 27 23.70 12.56 -44.64
CA TYR A 27 22.85 13.28 -43.70
C TYR A 27 23.53 14.58 -43.21
N PRO A 28 22.90 15.76 -43.37
CA PRO A 28 23.53 17.04 -43.08
C PRO A 28 24.03 17.18 -41.64
N VAL A 29 25.27 17.64 -41.46
CA VAL A 29 25.90 17.82 -40.14
C VAL A 29 25.09 18.75 -39.23
N ALA A 30 24.52 19.82 -39.78
CA ALA A 30 23.67 20.74 -39.04
C ALA A 30 22.39 20.07 -38.50
N LEU A 31 21.78 19.17 -39.27
CA LEU A 31 20.63 18.39 -38.82
C LEU A 31 21.04 17.39 -37.74
N ARG A 32 22.19 16.71 -37.93
CA ARG A 32 22.74 15.76 -36.94
C ARG A 32 23.03 16.43 -35.59
N ALA A 33 23.57 17.64 -35.61
CA ALA A 33 23.78 18.43 -34.40
C ALA A 33 22.46 18.82 -33.69
N SER A 34 21.34 18.86 -34.42
CA SER A 34 20.00 19.18 -33.90
C SER A 34 19.16 17.96 -33.50
N GLU A 35 19.72 16.75 -33.62
CA GLU A 35 19.06 15.51 -33.23
C GLU A 35 18.87 15.40 -31.71
N LEU A 36 17.89 14.58 -31.32
CA LEU A 36 17.68 14.23 -29.92
C LEU A 36 18.82 13.31 -29.46
N PRO A 37 19.59 13.70 -28.42
CA PRO A 37 20.65 12.83 -27.91
C PRO A 37 20.08 11.51 -27.38
N ALA A 38 20.79 10.40 -27.56
CA ALA A 38 20.41 9.07 -27.06
C ALA A 38 20.05 9.08 -25.55
N ARG A 39 20.78 9.85 -24.74
CA ARG A 39 20.48 10.04 -23.31
C ARG A 39 19.08 10.61 -23.03
N THR A 40 18.55 11.44 -23.94
CA THR A 40 17.21 12.03 -23.84
C THR A 40 16.15 10.98 -24.13
N LEU A 41 16.34 10.19 -25.20
CA LEU A 41 15.46 9.06 -25.52
C LEU A 41 15.44 8.04 -24.38
N ALA A 42 16.61 7.71 -23.83
CA ALA A 42 16.72 6.81 -22.68
C ALA A 42 16.02 7.35 -21.42
N ALA A 43 15.99 8.68 -21.23
CA ALA A 43 15.26 9.31 -20.13
C ALA A 43 13.75 9.17 -20.30
N VAL A 44 13.22 9.46 -21.49
CA VAL A 44 11.79 9.28 -21.78
C VAL A 44 11.39 7.81 -21.69
N ALA A 45 12.22 6.88 -22.16
CA ALA A 45 11.98 5.44 -22.01
C ALA A 45 11.95 4.99 -20.53
N ARG A 46 12.71 5.64 -19.63
CA ARG A 46 12.62 5.41 -18.17
C ARG A 46 11.30 5.93 -17.61
N ASP A 47 10.87 7.11 -18.03
CA ASP A 47 9.61 7.71 -17.60
C ASP A 47 8.41 6.87 -18.08
N GLU A 48 8.49 6.30 -19.27
CA GLU A 48 7.50 5.36 -19.82
C GLU A 48 7.41 4.06 -18.99
N ARG A 49 8.55 3.52 -18.50
CA ARG A 49 8.54 2.40 -17.54
C ARG A 49 7.92 2.78 -16.19
N ARG A 50 8.15 4.00 -15.71
CA ARG A 50 7.53 4.51 -14.48
C ARG A 50 6.03 4.64 -14.63
N LEU A 51 5.56 5.18 -15.76
CA LEU A 51 4.14 5.27 -16.07
C LEU A 51 3.48 3.89 -16.10
N ARG A 52 4.06 2.91 -16.81
CA ARG A 52 3.53 1.53 -16.78
C ARG A 52 3.48 0.91 -15.38
N THR A 53 4.43 1.28 -14.51
CA THR A 53 4.43 0.84 -13.11
C THR A 53 3.30 1.52 -12.35
N LEU A 54 3.14 2.84 -12.50
CA LEU A 54 2.07 3.62 -11.89
C LEU A 54 0.70 3.13 -12.34
N SER A 55 0.47 2.93 -13.64
CA SER A 55 -0.83 2.50 -14.18
C SER A 55 -1.35 1.20 -13.57
N LYS A 56 -0.49 0.32 -13.04
CA LYS A 56 -0.92 -0.93 -12.39
C LYS A 56 -1.66 -0.72 -11.07
N VAL A 57 -1.50 0.44 -10.43
CA VAL A 57 -2.07 0.70 -9.11
C VAL A 57 -3.30 1.60 -9.15
N LEU A 58 -3.57 2.22 -10.31
CA LEU A 58 -4.62 3.21 -10.52
C LEU A 58 -5.99 2.59 -10.76
N SER A 59 -7.05 3.30 -10.33
CA SER A 59 -8.43 2.97 -10.70
C SER A 59 -8.76 3.25 -12.16
N ASP A 60 -8.23 4.35 -12.73
CA ASP A 60 -8.38 4.72 -14.15
C ASP A 60 -7.00 4.90 -14.80
N PRO A 61 -6.37 3.79 -15.25
CA PRO A 61 -5.08 3.86 -15.91
C PRO A 61 -5.15 4.55 -17.28
N GLY A 62 -6.30 4.51 -17.96
CA GLY A 62 -6.45 5.00 -19.33
C GLY A 62 -6.29 6.51 -19.42
N GLY A 63 -7.06 7.26 -18.61
CA GLY A 63 -7.00 8.73 -18.60
C GLY A 63 -5.64 9.28 -18.16
N THR A 64 -5.02 8.63 -17.16
CA THR A 64 -3.70 9.01 -16.65
C THR A 64 -2.60 8.71 -17.66
N ALA A 65 -2.64 7.53 -18.30
CA ALA A 65 -1.65 7.13 -19.29
C ALA A 65 -1.71 8.04 -20.52
N ALA A 66 -2.89 8.36 -21.04
CA ALA A 66 -3.05 9.26 -22.19
C ALA A 66 -2.41 10.64 -21.93
N SER A 67 -2.70 11.24 -20.79
CA SER A 67 -2.14 12.56 -20.41
C SER A 67 -0.62 12.52 -20.26
N ALA A 68 -0.09 11.46 -19.62
CA ALA A 68 1.34 11.29 -19.43
C ALA A 68 2.08 10.98 -20.75
N HIS A 69 1.49 10.17 -21.64
CA HIS A 69 2.03 9.93 -22.98
C HIS A 69 2.10 11.21 -23.80
N ALA A 70 1.03 12.03 -23.80
CA ALA A 70 1.04 13.32 -24.47
C ALA A 70 2.17 14.23 -23.94
N ALA A 71 2.38 14.22 -22.63
CA ALA A 71 3.49 14.95 -22.02
C ALA A 71 4.86 14.43 -22.47
N MET A 72 5.05 13.10 -22.58
CA MET A 72 6.28 12.48 -23.07
C MET A 72 6.55 12.76 -24.54
N VAL A 73 5.54 12.69 -25.41
CA VAL A 73 5.64 13.06 -26.84
C VAL A 73 6.04 14.53 -26.97
N ARG A 74 5.42 15.43 -26.19
CA ARG A 74 5.82 16.84 -26.16
C ARG A 74 7.26 17.00 -25.71
N ALA A 75 7.77 16.18 -24.79
CA ALA A 75 9.16 16.20 -24.33
C ALA A 75 10.20 15.84 -25.42
N LEU A 76 9.75 15.20 -26.50
CA LEU A 76 10.53 14.81 -27.68
C LEU A 76 10.28 15.71 -28.89
N SER A 77 9.49 16.78 -28.75
CA SER A 77 9.14 17.63 -29.89
C SER A 77 10.36 18.35 -30.47
N THR A 78 10.40 18.49 -31.79
CA THR A 78 11.38 19.31 -32.51
C THR A 78 11.20 20.81 -32.27
N SER A 79 10.03 21.23 -31.76
CA SER A 79 9.76 22.62 -31.35
C SER A 79 10.75 23.14 -30.30
N TRP A 80 11.38 22.24 -29.55
CA TRP A 80 12.39 22.56 -28.55
C TRP A 80 13.78 22.91 -29.12
N ARG A 81 14.01 22.75 -30.43
CA ARG A 81 15.34 23.00 -31.03
C ARG A 81 15.84 24.44 -30.81
N GLY A 82 14.93 25.41 -30.73
CA GLY A 82 15.25 26.81 -30.43
C GLY A 82 15.45 27.11 -28.93
N ASP A 83 15.05 26.21 -28.03
CA ASP A 83 15.19 26.39 -26.58
C ASP A 83 15.52 25.06 -25.86
N PRO A 84 16.80 24.64 -25.89
CA PRO A 84 17.21 23.40 -25.24
C PRO A 84 17.12 23.48 -23.71
N ALA A 85 17.10 24.68 -23.11
CA ALA A 85 16.99 24.86 -21.67
C ALA A 85 15.57 24.57 -21.19
N ALA A 86 14.55 25.13 -21.84
CA ALA A 86 13.15 24.82 -21.57
C ALA A 86 12.84 23.35 -21.81
N ALA A 87 13.39 22.76 -22.88
CA ALA A 87 13.26 21.33 -23.17
C ALA A 87 13.75 20.45 -22.02
N ARG A 88 14.93 20.77 -21.46
CA ARG A 88 15.49 20.08 -20.30
C ARG A 88 14.63 20.28 -19.06
N SER A 89 14.14 21.49 -18.83
CA SER A 89 13.28 21.81 -17.69
C SER A 89 11.98 21.01 -17.74
N TYR A 90 11.32 21.00 -18.90
CA TYR A 90 10.08 20.28 -19.14
C TYR A 90 10.24 18.77 -18.91
N ARG A 91 11.26 18.15 -19.51
CA ARG A 91 11.55 16.71 -19.29
C ARG A 91 11.80 16.37 -17.82
N ARG A 92 12.56 17.20 -17.11
CA ARG A 92 12.76 17.00 -15.66
C ARG A 92 11.46 17.16 -14.88
N GLY A 93 10.57 18.06 -15.30
CA GLY A 93 9.23 18.21 -14.74
C GLY A 93 8.42 16.91 -14.85
N VAL A 94 8.33 16.34 -16.05
CA VAL A 94 7.63 15.06 -16.28
C VAL A 94 8.23 13.95 -15.42
N SER A 95 9.56 13.81 -15.43
CA SER A 95 10.25 12.76 -14.67
C SER A 95 10.04 12.88 -13.16
N ARG A 96 10.08 14.11 -12.63
CA ARG A 96 9.79 14.40 -11.21
C ARG A 96 8.34 14.11 -10.87
N TYR A 97 7.40 14.50 -11.72
CA TYR A 97 5.97 14.25 -11.50
C TYR A 97 5.69 12.75 -11.38
N LEU A 98 6.23 11.93 -12.28
CA LEU A 98 6.04 10.48 -12.26
C LEU A 98 6.69 9.84 -11.03
N SER A 99 7.91 10.28 -10.67
CA SER A 99 8.61 9.77 -9.49
C SER A 99 7.85 10.14 -8.20
N ALA A 100 7.43 11.40 -8.07
CA ALA A 100 6.65 11.87 -6.93
C ALA A 100 5.29 11.17 -6.83
N SER A 101 4.64 10.88 -7.96
CA SER A 101 3.40 10.10 -7.99
C SER A 101 3.59 8.67 -7.50
N ILE A 102 4.71 8.02 -7.86
CA ILE A 102 5.02 6.68 -7.33
C ILE A 102 5.29 6.74 -5.82
N ASP A 103 6.08 7.73 -5.38
CA ASP A 103 6.48 7.90 -3.98
C ASP A 103 5.33 8.37 -3.06
N SER A 104 4.28 8.97 -3.63
CA SER A 104 3.11 9.43 -2.88
C SER A 104 2.23 8.29 -2.37
N VAL A 105 2.36 7.10 -2.95
CA VAL A 105 1.75 5.85 -2.45
C VAL A 105 2.75 5.13 -1.55
N ARG A 106 2.57 5.26 -0.24
CA ARG A 106 3.51 4.72 0.75
C ARG A 106 2.85 4.26 2.03
N LEU A 107 3.55 3.41 2.76
CA LEU A 107 3.16 3.07 4.12
C LEU A 107 3.55 4.20 5.07
N VAL A 108 2.64 4.54 5.99
CA VAL A 108 2.93 5.50 7.07
C VAL A 108 3.75 4.78 8.15
N PRO A 109 4.96 5.25 8.49
CA PRO A 109 5.81 4.61 9.49
C PRO A 109 5.13 4.52 10.86
N LYS A 110 5.39 3.44 11.60
CA LYS A 110 4.98 3.23 12.99
C LYS A 110 6.14 2.65 13.77
N SER A 111 6.24 2.98 15.06
CA SER A 111 7.34 2.54 15.94
C SER A 111 7.03 1.27 16.73
N THR A 112 5.83 1.12 17.30
CA THR A 112 5.51 -0.03 18.18
C THR A 112 4.01 -0.37 18.14
N VAL A 113 3.69 -1.67 18.20
CA VAL A 113 2.31 -2.17 18.33
C VAL A 113 2.27 -3.29 19.37
N THR A 114 1.32 -3.23 20.31
CA THR A 114 1.13 -4.29 21.31
C THR A 114 0.13 -5.33 20.79
N VAL A 115 0.49 -6.60 20.88
CA VAL A 115 -0.36 -7.75 20.55
C VAL A 115 -0.80 -8.38 21.87
N ALA A 116 -2.07 -8.21 22.21
CA ALA A 116 -2.67 -8.82 23.41
C ALA A 116 -3.31 -10.16 23.05
N GLY A 117 -2.91 -11.24 23.73
CA GLY A 117 -3.49 -12.57 23.55
C GLY A 117 -2.94 -13.36 22.35
N GLN A 118 -3.66 -14.42 21.95
CA GLN A 118 -3.24 -15.37 20.91
C GLN A 118 -3.51 -14.88 19.47
N SER A 119 -4.30 -13.82 19.30
CA SER A 119 -4.61 -13.24 18.00
C SER A 119 -4.84 -11.74 18.15
N ALA A 120 -4.33 -10.96 17.21
CA ALA A 120 -4.54 -9.52 17.18
C ALA A 120 -4.66 -9.01 15.75
N THR A 121 -5.14 -7.77 15.65
CA THR A 121 -5.22 -7.06 14.38
C THR A 121 -4.31 -5.85 14.42
N ILE A 122 -3.38 -5.78 13.48
CA ILE A 122 -2.42 -4.70 13.37
C ILE A 122 -2.94 -3.69 12.36
N PRO A 123 -3.23 -2.44 12.78
CA PRO A 123 -3.63 -1.39 11.85
C PRO A 123 -2.38 -0.89 11.09
N VAL A 124 -2.37 -1.05 9.78
CA VAL A 124 -1.33 -0.51 8.89
C VAL A 124 -1.95 0.55 8.01
N THR A 125 -1.37 1.75 8.01
CA THR A 125 -1.91 2.89 7.27
C THR A 125 -1.14 3.05 5.97
N VAL A 126 -1.89 3.08 4.86
CA VAL A 126 -1.42 3.34 3.51
C VAL A 126 -1.82 4.76 3.14
N ASP A 127 -0.86 5.61 2.83
CA ASP A 127 -1.11 6.94 2.32
C ASP A 127 -1.26 6.89 0.80
N ASN A 128 -2.39 7.40 0.28
CA ASN A 128 -2.61 7.58 -1.14
C ASN A 128 -2.55 9.07 -1.47
N GLY A 129 -1.38 9.56 -1.86
CA GLY A 129 -1.21 10.94 -2.33
C GLY A 129 -1.55 11.15 -3.81
N LEU A 130 -2.13 10.16 -4.51
CA LEU A 130 -2.52 10.30 -5.90
C LEU A 130 -3.80 11.12 -6.03
N GLN A 131 -3.96 11.78 -7.18
CA GLN A 131 -5.18 12.50 -7.55
C GLN A 131 -6.28 11.58 -8.11
N GLN A 132 -6.26 10.30 -7.71
CA GLN A 132 -7.22 9.28 -8.09
C GLN A 132 -7.22 8.13 -7.08
N ASP A 133 -8.18 7.23 -7.20
CA ASP A 133 -8.31 6.09 -6.32
C ASP A 133 -7.22 5.06 -6.58
N LEU A 134 -6.72 4.49 -5.48
CA LEU A 134 -5.72 3.43 -5.44
C LEU A 134 -6.45 2.09 -5.29
N THR A 135 -6.28 1.18 -6.26
CA THR A 135 -7.00 -0.11 -6.29
C THR A 135 -6.11 -1.31 -6.56
N GLY A 136 -4.95 -1.13 -7.21
CA GLY A 136 -4.09 -2.21 -7.67
C GLY A 136 -2.89 -2.51 -6.77
N VAL A 137 -3.01 -2.29 -5.47
CA VAL A 137 -1.97 -2.68 -4.50
C VAL A 137 -2.53 -3.56 -3.40
N GLU A 138 -1.64 -4.39 -2.87
CA GLU A 138 -1.88 -5.23 -1.71
C GLU A 138 -0.78 -5.04 -0.67
N LEU A 139 -1.16 -5.13 0.59
CA LEU A 139 -0.27 -5.09 1.72
C LEU A 139 0.16 -6.52 2.07
N ARG A 140 1.47 -6.75 2.12
CA ARG A 140 2.05 -8.00 2.62
C ARG A 140 2.83 -7.73 3.90
N VAL A 141 2.64 -8.58 4.90
CA VAL A 141 3.36 -8.51 6.18
C VAL A 141 4.09 -9.81 6.40
N SER A 142 5.38 -9.72 6.71
CA SER A 142 6.23 -10.88 7.03
C SER A 142 6.79 -10.76 8.44
N SER A 143 6.97 -11.91 9.09
CA SER A 143 7.58 -12.00 10.41
C SER A 143 9.04 -12.44 10.32
N SER A 144 9.87 -11.88 11.20
CA SER A 144 11.24 -12.36 11.43
C SER A 144 11.30 -13.70 12.17
N ARG A 145 10.22 -14.07 12.87
CA ARG A 145 10.10 -15.29 13.69
C ARG A 145 8.67 -15.85 13.55
N PRO A 146 8.32 -16.42 12.40
CA PRO A 146 6.97 -16.94 12.13
C PRO A 146 6.53 -18.01 13.14
N GLU A 147 7.48 -18.76 13.70
CA GLU A 147 7.24 -19.74 14.77
C GLU A 147 6.73 -19.11 16.09
N ARG A 148 6.89 -17.80 16.27
CA ARG A 148 6.42 -17.05 17.45
C ARG A 148 5.24 -16.14 17.15
N LEU A 149 5.24 -15.50 15.99
CA LEU A 149 4.18 -14.60 15.54
C LEU A 149 4.16 -14.61 14.03
N ASP A 150 3.01 -14.94 13.43
CA ASP A 150 2.86 -14.96 11.97
C ASP A 150 1.65 -14.12 11.52
N ALA A 151 1.75 -13.58 10.30
CA ALA A 151 0.65 -12.91 9.63
C ALA A 151 -0.29 -13.96 9.04
N VAL A 152 -1.54 -13.99 9.50
CA VAL A 152 -2.56 -14.91 8.98
C VAL A 152 -2.93 -14.51 7.55
N ASP A 153 -2.99 -13.21 7.31
CA ASP A 153 -3.27 -12.64 6.00
C ASP A 153 -1.95 -12.42 5.24
N ARG A 154 -1.63 -13.32 4.31
CA ARG A 154 -0.40 -13.21 3.49
C ARG A 154 -0.40 -11.99 2.57
N ALA A 155 -1.57 -11.60 2.08
CA ALA A 155 -1.79 -10.42 1.26
C ALA A 155 -3.18 -9.84 1.55
N VAL A 156 -3.26 -8.52 1.76
CA VAL A 156 -4.53 -7.81 1.97
C VAL A 156 -4.67 -6.72 0.92
N GLY A 157 -5.69 -6.82 0.08
CA GLY A 157 -5.98 -5.80 -0.93
C GLY A 157 -6.24 -4.42 -0.30
N VAL A 158 -5.68 -3.38 -0.89
CA VAL A 158 -5.81 -2.00 -0.41
C VAL A 158 -6.64 -1.21 -1.41
N ARG A 159 -7.70 -0.56 -0.91
CA ARG A 159 -8.46 0.44 -1.66
C ARG A 159 -8.47 1.74 -0.88
N ALA A 160 -7.97 2.81 -1.49
CA ALA A 160 -7.92 4.13 -0.89
C ALA A 160 -8.40 5.17 -1.89
N SER A 161 -9.30 6.05 -1.47
CA SER A 161 -9.78 7.13 -2.34
C SER A 161 -8.67 8.14 -2.64
N ARG A 162 -8.87 8.92 -3.70
CA ARG A 162 -8.04 10.06 -4.07
C ARG A 162 -7.61 10.91 -2.87
N ALA A 163 -6.30 11.15 -2.75
CA ALA A 163 -5.70 12.01 -1.72
C ALA A 163 -6.07 11.65 -0.26
N VAL A 164 -6.48 10.40 0.00
CA VAL A 164 -6.93 9.94 1.32
C VAL A 164 -6.12 8.74 1.78
N SER A 165 -5.60 8.80 3.01
CA SER A 165 -4.98 7.66 3.68
C SER A 165 -6.00 6.59 4.08
N ARG A 166 -5.68 5.31 3.89
CA ARG A 166 -6.50 4.17 4.32
C ARG A 166 -5.78 3.31 5.34
N THR A 167 -6.46 2.98 6.44
CA THR A 167 -5.97 1.98 7.40
C THR A 167 -6.53 0.60 7.06
N VAL A 168 -5.61 -0.34 6.86
CA VAL A 168 -5.85 -1.76 6.60
C VAL A 168 -5.55 -2.55 7.87
N ARG A 169 -6.39 -3.54 8.15
CA ARG A 169 -6.31 -4.37 9.36
C ARG A 169 -5.72 -5.72 8.99
N VAL A 170 -4.50 -6.00 9.46
CA VAL A 170 -3.80 -7.27 9.20
C VAL A 170 -3.95 -8.17 10.41
N ARG A 171 -4.49 -9.37 10.24
CA ARG A 171 -4.60 -10.34 11.33
C ARG A 171 -3.27 -11.05 11.54
N VAL A 172 -2.85 -11.14 12.80
CA VAL A 172 -1.67 -11.88 13.23
C VAL A 172 -2.04 -12.90 14.29
N ARG A 173 -1.31 -14.01 14.32
CA ARG A 173 -1.45 -15.07 15.32
C ARG A 173 -0.15 -15.23 16.09
N ALA A 174 -0.26 -15.20 17.40
CA ALA A 174 0.87 -15.34 18.30
C ALA A 174 0.91 -16.74 18.90
N HIS A 175 2.09 -17.34 18.90
CA HIS A 175 2.38 -18.67 19.42
C HIS A 175 3.28 -18.61 20.68
N ALA A 176 4.04 -17.53 20.86
CA ALA A 176 4.91 -17.34 22.02
C ALA A 176 5.01 -15.87 22.45
N ASN A 177 5.16 -15.63 23.76
CA ASN A 177 5.31 -14.31 24.37
C ASN A 177 6.65 -13.65 24.02
N GLY A 178 6.68 -12.32 23.95
CA GLY A 178 7.89 -11.49 23.78
C GLY A 178 7.93 -10.72 22.45
N PRO A 179 9.03 -9.99 22.17
CA PRO A 179 9.11 -9.11 21.00
C PRO A 179 9.41 -9.89 19.72
N VAL A 180 8.67 -9.54 18.66
CA VAL A 180 8.90 -10.04 17.29
C VAL A 180 8.88 -8.85 16.31
N ARG A 181 9.84 -8.83 15.38
CA ARG A 181 9.93 -7.80 14.35
C ARG A 181 9.08 -8.22 13.15
N LEU A 182 8.17 -7.35 12.74
CA LEU A 182 7.35 -7.50 11.55
C LEU A 182 7.79 -6.49 10.47
N THR A 183 7.75 -6.92 9.22
CA THR A 183 8.04 -6.08 8.05
C THR A 183 6.80 -6.01 7.17
N ALA A 184 6.31 -4.81 6.92
CA ALA A 184 5.17 -4.57 6.04
C ALA A 184 5.64 -3.89 4.75
N ARG A 185 5.14 -4.33 3.60
CA ARG A 185 5.45 -3.74 2.30
C ARG A 185 4.23 -3.80 1.38
N LEU A 186 4.07 -2.78 0.55
CA LEU A 186 3.10 -2.81 -0.54
C LEU A 186 3.64 -3.64 -1.71
N HIS A 187 2.75 -4.30 -2.41
CA HIS A 187 3.02 -4.99 -3.66
C HIS A 187 1.95 -4.62 -4.68
N THR A 188 2.32 -4.63 -5.96
CA THR A 188 1.36 -4.50 -7.05
C THR A 188 0.53 -5.78 -7.14
N SER A 189 -0.79 -5.66 -7.18
CA SER A 189 -1.67 -6.84 -7.26
C SER A 189 -1.58 -7.56 -8.60
N ALA A 190 -1.22 -6.84 -9.68
CA ALA A 190 -1.15 -7.41 -11.03
C ALA A 190 0.06 -8.33 -11.26
N ASP A 191 1.22 -8.02 -10.68
CA ASP A 191 2.47 -8.76 -10.93
C ASP A 191 3.30 -9.06 -9.66
N GLY A 192 2.76 -8.79 -8.47
CA GLY A 192 3.36 -9.11 -7.18
C GLY A 192 4.65 -8.36 -6.88
N LYS A 193 5.02 -7.35 -7.67
CA LYS A 193 6.26 -6.61 -7.51
C LYS A 193 6.20 -5.70 -6.29
N PRO A 194 7.29 -5.56 -5.53
CA PRO A 194 7.33 -4.68 -4.39
C PRO A 194 7.09 -3.23 -4.81
N TRP A 195 6.27 -2.53 -4.04
CA TRP A 195 5.96 -1.12 -4.20
C TRP A 195 6.47 -0.31 -3.00
N GLY A 196 7.23 0.74 -3.29
CA GLY A 196 7.77 1.64 -2.27
C GLY A 196 8.72 0.97 -1.27
N ARG A 197 8.96 1.68 -0.17
CA ARG A 197 9.83 1.25 0.93
C ARG A 197 9.05 0.38 1.93
N PRO A 198 9.65 -0.71 2.44
CA PRO A 198 9.07 -1.44 3.55
C PRO A 198 9.11 -0.60 4.83
N ILE A 199 8.20 -0.88 5.75
CA ILE A 199 8.28 -0.41 7.14
C ILE A 199 8.50 -1.60 8.06
N THR A 200 9.18 -1.37 9.16
CA THR A 200 9.48 -2.39 10.16
C THR A 200 9.03 -1.89 11.51
N PHE A 201 8.35 -2.74 12.27
CA PHE A 201 7.88 -2.40 13.61
C PHE A 201 7.95 -3.63 14.52
N THR A 202 8.05 -3.38 15.82
CA THR A 202 8.11 -4.44 16.83
C THR A 202 6.70 -4.70 17.36
N ALA A 203 6.27 -5.96 17.28
CA ALA A 203 5.08 -6.47 17.94
C ALA A 203 5.48 -7.05 19.29
N GLU A 204 4.92 -6.54 20.36
CA GLU A 204 5.12 -7.09 21.70
C GLU A 204 3.95 -8.03 22.05
N VAL A 205 4.23 -9.34 22.09
CA VAL A 205 3.22 -10.36 22.43
C VAL A 205 3.17 -10.52 23.94
N ARG A 206 1.99 -10.28 24.53
CA ARG A 206 1.72 -10.54 25.95
C ARG A 206 0.51 -11.46 26.10
N SER A 207 0.64 -12.50 26.93
CA SER A 207 -0.49 -13.30 27.39
C SER A 207 -1.36 -12.49 28.35
N VAL A 208 -2.65 -12.32 28.04
CA VAL A 208 -3.62 -11.75 28.99
C VAL A 208 -4.09 -12.88 29.90
N PRO A 209 -3.97 -12.77 31.24
CA PRO A 209 -4.60 -13.73 32.13
C PRO A 209 -6.11 -13.65 31.96
N SER A 210 -6.74 -14.71 31.45
CA SER A 210 -8.19 -14.86 31.33
C SER A 210 -8.84 -15.16 32.69
N GLY A 211 -8.61 -14.29 33.68
CA GLY A 211 -9.06 -14.46 35.07
C GLY A 211 -10.04 -13.40 35.58
N ALA A 212 -10.37 -12.36 34.81
CA ALA A 212 -11.19 -11.24 35.30
C ALA A 212 -12.68 -11.57 35.46
N VAL A 213 -13.20 -12.62 34.81
CA VAL A 213 -14.64 -12.98 34.88
C VAL A 213 -14.99 -13.70 36.19
N ALA A 214 -14.02 -14.38 36.83
CA ALA A 214 -14.27 -15.14 38.06
C ALA A 214 -14.55 -14.24 39.28
N PHE A 215 -13.95 -13.05 39.36
CA PHE A 215 -14.14 -12.13 40.49
C PHE A 215 -15.54 -11.52 40.55
N VAL A 216 -16.18 -11.27 39.40
CA VAL A 216 -17.54 -10.70 39.34
C VAL A 216 -18.58 -11.74 39.76
N ALA A 217 -18.45 -13.00 39.32
CA ALA A 217 -19.35 -14.08 39.74
C ALA A 217 -19.17 -14.46 41.23
N GLY A 218 -17.93 -14.52 41.71
CA GLY A 218 -17.63 -14.80 43.13
C GLY A 218 -18.10 -13.70 44.09
N GLY A 219 -17.95 -12.42 43.70
CA GLY A 219 -18.42 -11.29 44.50
C GLY A 219 -19.95 -11.21 44.61
N VAL A 220 -20.66 -11.43 43.50
CA VAL A 220 -22.14 -11.46 43.50
C VAL A 220 -22.67 -12.65 44.33
N GLY A 221 -22.02 -13.82 44.25
CA GLY A 221 -22.36 -14.98 45.07
C GLY A 221 -22.23 -14.71 46.57
N LEU A 222 -21.17 -14.04 47.00
CA LEU A 222 -20.95 -13.68 48.41
C LEU A 222 -21.97 -12.66 48.93
N ILE A 223 -22.36 -11.67 48.11
CA ILE A 223 -23.39 -10.69 48.48
C ILE A 223 -24.77 -11.37 48.61
N ALA A 224 -25.11 -12.31 47.71
CA ALA A 224 -26.34 -13.08 47.80
C ALA A 224 -26.37 -14.00 49.04
N LEU A 225 -25.24 -14.63 49.38
CA LEU A 225 -25.12 -15.42 50.61
C LEU A 225 -25.27 -14.55 51.87
N ALA A 226 -24.66 -13.36 51.89
CA ALA A 226 -24.80 -12.43 53.00
C ALA A 226 -26.25 -11.92 53.15
N ALA A 227 -26.94 -11.64 52.04
CA ALA A 227 -28.33 -11.20 52.04
C ALA A 227 -29.30 -12.28 52.55
N THR A 228 -29.12 -13.52 52.09
CA THR A 228 -29.94 -14.66 52.56
C THR A 228 -29.71 -14.96 54.04
N PHE A 229 -28.46 -14.90 54.52
CA PHE A 229 -28.14 -15.09 55.93
C PHE A 229 -28.73 -13.97 56.82
N ARG A 230 -28.70 -12.71 56.37
CA ARG A 230 -29.35 -11.59 57.07
C ARG A 230 -30.87 -11.73 57.13
N LEU A 231 -31.52 -12.13 56.03
CA LEU A 231 -32.98 -12.36 56.01
C LEU A 231 -33.41 -13.49 56.95
N ARG A 232 -32.65 -14.58 57.02
CA ARG A 232 -32.94 -15.69 57.94
C ARG A 232 -32.77 -15.28 59.40
N ARG A 233 -31.76 -14.46 59.70
CA ARG A 233 -31.50 -13.95 61.06
C ARG A 233 -32.48 -12.85 61.51
N ALA A 234 -33.06 -12.11 60.57
CA ALA A 234 -34.14 -11.16 60.84
C ALA A 234 -35.46 -11.90 61.14
N ARG A 235 -35.83 -12.90 60.33
CA ARG A 235 -37.03 -13.72 60.59
C ARG A 235 -36.96 -14.53 61.89
N ALA A 236 -35.76 -14.89 62.34
CA ALA A 236 -35.58 -15.55 63.64
C ALA A 236 -35.71 -14.59 64.85
N ARG A 237 -35.72 -13.27 64.62
CA ARG A 237 -35.94 -12.26 65.68
C ARG A 237 -37.39 -11.78 65.78
N ASP A 238 -38.18 -11.95 64.72
CA ASP A 238 -39.62 -11.58 64.72
C ASP A 238 -40.55 -12.71 65.22
N GLY A 239 -40.00 -13.83 65.70
CA GLY A 239 -40.76 -14.98 66.21
C GLY A 239 -40.93 -15.04 67.74
N GLY A 240 -40.66 -13.95 68.47
CA GLY A 240 -40.65 -13.96 69.93
C GLY A 240 -41.33 -12.76 70.58
N ALA A 241 -42.65 -12.83 70.75
CA ALA A 241 -43.37 -12.16 71.84
C ALA A 241 -44.71 -12.88 72.11
N PRO A 242 -44.86 -13.61 73.23
CA PRO A 242 -46.16 -14.00 73.78
C PRO A 242 -46.71 -12.93 74.75
N ASP A 243 -48.00 -13.07 75.05
CA ASP A 243 -48.85 -12.42 76.08
C ASP A 243 -49.87 -11.41 75.54
N ALA A 244 -51.10 -11.30 76.02
CA ALA A 244 -52.01 -12.05 76.90
C ALA A 244 -53.27 -11.16 77.01
N GLY A 245 -54.49 -11.73 77.05
CA GLY A 245 -55.67 -10.98 77.50
C GLY A 245 -56.98 -11.37 76.83
N GLY A 246 -57.92 -11.89 77.64
CA GLY A 246 -59.33 -12.10 77.29
C GLY A 246 -59.82 -13.50 77.62
#